data_AF-A0A955A4A6-F1
#
_entry.id   AF-A0A955A4A6-F1
#
_cell.length_a   1.000
_cell.length_b   1.000
_cell.length_c   1.000
_cell.angle_alpha   90.00
_cell.angle_beta   90.00
_cell.angle_gamma   90.00
#
_symmetry.space_group_name_H-M   'P 1'
#
loop_
_entity.id
_entity.type
_entity.pdbx_description
1 polymer ?
#
loop_
_entity_poly.entity_id
_entity_poly.type
_entity_poly.pdbx_seq_one_letter_code
_entity_poly.pdbx_strand_id
1 'polypeptide(L)'
;MGKNSQKNLSRRSALLGMGSTITWIACGSETTSPTGQAGGSGFGQGGSGGNGAGGTAGGTAGTGGAAGAGGAAGAGGAPATTTTIDQVVSDAAGLRQVLLSWASDWDNTAPAGKTAADERVLGFDTTIIGPVDLSAITLPKRVCVRAVGAFSDDYSCSTYVQGIVNVAGSSNLWLCLMDIRAPNNGLLATGIVNLSNTTSCGLYRCSVSGWPFTVAPGATGTTAYALAPDGSTNLTVKHNVYRFFRDGFAKWLGKTVSLHLEGNMGLYCGGDDYTVAAGAVLDDPLIVANYFDRHHAKASGVHNDGWQQNGNGAGSKMNRYTLRYNVGYRGTWTGAGETTSNGWQLWYMGGAGTPSTGPWLVEHCMFINGQQRGIDRIPGAGTLTVRYCCAIDSDMPASQLANARFPRIIGADSVERNFVTAPHANYTNAEGSNGIKVLLGSNPDHTPLLAYMETVPTDQTDLWDIRPKVGSRYHPAYTPAADRVGPFELWEKLFAGDPQVVLSKVGWPVAPLFVADFDRGKNFWGGYSSKFDANGDNV
;
A
#
# COMPACT_ATOMS: atom_id res chain seq x y z
N MET A 1 22.58 -28.74 49.91
CA MET A 1 23.94 -29.30 49.69
C MET A 1 23.86 -30.20 48.46
N GLY A 2 24.57 -30.05 47.36
CA GLY A 2 25.54 -29.08 46.89
C GLY A 2 25.57 -29.13 45.35
N LYS A 3 26.09 -28.05 44.76
CA LYS A 3 26.30 -27.80 43.33
C LYS A 3 27.35 -28.76 42.74
N ASN A 4 27.30 -28.97 41.42
CA ASN A 4 28.44 -28.82 40.48
C ASN A 4 28.02 -29.31 39.08
N SER A 5 28.48 -28.80 37.94
CA SER A 5 29.12 -27.55 37.54
C SER A 5 29.39 -27.65 36.02
N GLN A 6 29.02 -26.61 35.28
CA GLN A 6 29.70 -25.98 34.14
C GLN A 6 30.56 -26.75 33.11
N LYS A 7 30.23 -26.43 31.84
CA LYS A 7 31.08 -25.95 30.72
C LYS A 7 32.18 -26.86 30.17
N ASN A 8 32.17 -27.01 28.83
CA ASN A 8 33.37 -26.79 28.02
C ASN A 8 33.01 -26.19 26.64
N LEU A 9 33.45 -24.95 26.46
CA LEU A 9 33.68 -24.26 25.19
C LEU A 9 35.19 -24.32 24.95
N SER A 10 35.66 -24.71 23.75
CA SER A 10 36.91 -24.15 23.18
C SER A 10 37.31 -24.75 21.82
N ARG A 11 37.37 -23.88 20.80
CA ARG A 11 38.43 -23.70 19.75
C ARG A 11 38.60 -24.82 18.70
N ARG A 12 38.95 -24.60 17.42
CA ARG A 12 39.34 -23.46 16.53
C ARG A 12 39.35 -24.06 15.09
N SER A 13 38.79 -23.38 14.08
CA SER A 13 39.50 -22.64 13.01
C SER A 13 40.29 -23.45 11.96
N ALA A 14 39.80 -23.43 10.71
CA ALA A 14 40.52 -23.33 9.43
C ALA A 14 39.44 -22.93 8.39
N LEU A 15 39.31 -21.70 7.85
CA LEU A 15 40.19 -20.85 7.04
C LEU A 15 40.73 -21.52 5.77
N LEU A 16 40.03 -21.26 4.65
CA LEU A 16 40.42 -21.18 3.22
C LEU A 16 39.10 -20.79 2.51
N GLY A 17 38.89 -19.66 1.83
CA GLY A 17 39.79 -18.76 1.14
C GLY A 17 39.46 -18.80 -0.35
N MET A 18 38.42 -18.09 -0.81
CA MET A 18 38.28 -17.65 -2.21
C MET A 18 37.48 -16.35 -2.25
N GLY A 19 38.19 -15.27 -2.57
CA GLY A 19 37.60 -13.97 -2.86
C GLY A 19 37.14 -13.90 -4.31
N SER A 20 36.00 -13.25 -4.53
CA SER A 20 35.64 -12.67 -5.81
C SER A 20 35.11 -11.27 -5.56
N THR A 21 35.98 -10.30 -5.83
CA THR A 21 35.65 -8.88 -5.94
C THR A 21 34.68 -8.71 -7.11
N ILE A 22 33.43 -8.30 -6.84
CA ILE A 22 32.51 -7.85 -7.90
C ILE A 22 32.78 -6.36 -8.11
N THR A 23 33.46 -6.06 -9.21
CA THR A 23 33.67 -4.70 -9.71
C THR A 23 32.38 -4.23 -10.37
N TRP A 24 31.74 -3.19 -9.82
CA TRP A 24 30.64 -2.49 -10.47
C TRP A 24 31.22 -1.60 -11.58
N ILE A 25 30.98 -1.98 -12.84
CA ILE A 25 31.23 -1.11 -14.00
C ILE A 25 30.01 -0.20 -14.14
N ALA A 26 30.18 1.07 -13.79
CA ALA A 26 29.32 2.13 -14.30
C ALA A 26 29.61 2.29 -15.80
N CYS A 27 28.60 2.13 -16.65
CA CYS A 27 28.66 2.61 -18.03
C CYS A 27 27.46 3.52 -18.29
N GLY A 28 27.79 4.72 -18.77
CA GLY A 28 26.87 5.81 -19.00
C GLY A 28 26.00 5.63 -20.23
N SER A 29 25.04 6.54 -20.29
CA SER A 29 24.18 6.86 -21.42
C SER A 29 24.99 7.17 -22.68
N GLU A 30 24.59 6.60 -23.81
CA GLU A 30 24.78 7.25 -25.10
C GLU A 30 23.66 6.87 -26.09
N THR A 31 23.10 7.92 -26.67
CA THR A 31 22.15 8.01 -27.76
C THR A 31 22.78 7.62 -29.09
N THR A 32 22.09 6.84 -29.94
CA THR A 32 22.14 6.98 -31.41
C THR A 32 20.97 6.26 -32.09
N SER A 33 20.23 6.99 -32.94
CA SER A 33 19.38 6.45 -34.02
C SER A 33 20.22 5.68 -35.05
N PRO A 34 19.57 4.86 -35.91
CA PRO A 34 19.57 5.30 -37.31
C PRO A 34 18.27 5.02 -38.09
N THR A 35 18.00 5.96 -38.98
CA THR A 35 17.18 5.87 -40.19
C THR A 35 17.71 4.84 -41.20
N GLY A 36 16.83 4.23 -42.00
CA GLY A 36 17.23 3.50 -43.21
C GLY A 36 16.07 2.83 -43.96
N GLN A 37 15.62 3.48 -45.04
CA GLN A 37 14.65 3.00 -46.04
C GLN A 37 15.20 1.89 -46.94
N ALA A 38 14.28 1.08 -47.50
CA ALA A 38 14.17 0.59 -48.89
C ALA A 38 13.41 -0.76 -48.85
N GLY A 39 12.47 -1.12 -49.70
CA GLY A 39 11.98 -0.60 -50.97
C GLY A 39 11.29 -1.77 -51.72
N GLY A 40 10.41 -1.46 -52.68
CA GLY A 40 9.95 -2.37 -53.75
C GLY A 40 8.67 -3.17 -53.44
N SER A 41 7.51 -2.76 -53.97
CA SER A 41 6.97 -3.11 -55.31
C SER A 41 6.42 -4.54 -55.37
N GLY A 42 5.21 -4.84 -55.83
CA GLY A 42 4.18 -4.05 -56.51
C GLY A 42 3.16 -5.01 -57.14
N PHE A 43 2.04 -4.45 -57.58
CA PHE A 43 1.11 -4.93 -58.62
C PHE A 43 0.48 -6.35 -58.47
N GLY A 44 -0.82 -6.55 -58.64
CA GLY A 44 -1.88 -5.68 -59.12
C GLY A 44 -3.05 -6.52 -59.63
N GLN A 45 -4.22 -5.85 -59.72
CA GLN A 45 -5.37 -6.12 -60.61
C GLN A 45 -6.06 -7.50 -60.51
N GLY A 46 -7.36 -7.64 -60.65
CA GLY A 46 -8.54 -6.81 -60.95
C GLY A 46 -9.75 -7.73 -60.66
N GLY A 47 -10.98 -7.29 -60.46
CA GLY A 47 -11.73 -6.25 -61.14
C GLY A 47 -13.04 -6.87 -61.65
N SER A 48 -14.08 -6.04 -61.72
CA SER A 48 -15.45 -6.27 -62.24
C SER A 48 -16.43 -6.95 -61.27
N GLY A 49 -17.65 -6.46 -61.03
CA GLY A 49 -18.46 -5.34 -61.52
C GLY A 49 -19.75 -5.36 -60.67
N GLY A 50 -20.62 -4.36 -60.53
CA GLY A 50 -20.95 -3.14 -61.25
C GLY A 50 -22.45 -2.89 -60.96
N ASN A 51 -22.84 -1.60 -60.93
CA ASN A 51 -24.20 -1.02 -60.72
C ASN A 51 -24.59 -0.86 -59.24
N GLY A 52 -24.68 0.34 -58.65
CA GLY A 52 -25.39 1.56 -59.07
C GLY A 52 -26.72 1.60 -58.29
N ALA A 53 -27.11 2.59 -57.49
CA ALA A 53 -26.79 4.01 -57.42
C ALA A 53 -27.15 4.56 -56.02
N GLY A 54 -26.63 5.76 -55.70
CA GLY A 54 -27.36 6.73 -54.88
C GLY A 54 -26.81 7.07 -53.50
N GLY A 55 -26.08 8.20 -53.42
CA GLY A 55 -26.40 9.23 -52.43
C GLY A 55 -25.59 9.30 -51.13
N THR A 56 -24.67 10.27 -51.14
CA THR A 56 -24.34 11.20 -50.03
C THR A 56 -23.62 10.69 -48.77
N ALA A 57 -22.32 10.97 -48.78
CA ALA A 57 -21.60 11.80 -47.79
C ALA A 57 -21.43 11.29 -46.35
N GLY A 58 -20.17 11.08 -45.97
CA GLY A 58 -19.69 11.44 -44.63
C GLY A 58 -18.68 10.50 -43.99
N GLY A 59 -17.40 10.77 -44.18
CA GLY A 59 -16.42 10.70 -43.09
C GLY A 59 -15.83 9.33 -42.75
N THR A 60 -14.74 9.02 -43.41
CA THR A 60 -13.79 7.94 -43.15
C THR A 60 -13.30 7.91 -41.70
N ALA A 61 -13.35 6.72 -41.11
CA ALA A 61 -12.63 6.35 -39.90
C ALA A 61 -11.12 6.44 -40.16
N GLY A 62 -10.44 7.31 -39.40
CA GLY A 62 -8.99 7.39 -39.30
C GLY A 62 -8.54 6.79 -37.98
N THR A 63 -7.81 5.67 -38.07
CA THR A 63 -6.99 5.10 -37.02
C THR A 63 -5.95 6.12 -36.55
N GLY A 64 -5.86 6.33 -35.23
CA GLY A 64 -4.92 7.29 -34.66
C GLY A 64 -4.63 7.05 -33.19
N GLY A 65 -3.44 6.50 -32.93
CA GLY A 65 -2.56 6.98 -31.86
C GLY A 65 -2.99 6.72 -30.42
N ALA A 66 -2.51 5.61 -29.87
CA ALA A 66 -2.20 5.51 -28.46
C ALA A 66 -1.11 6.55 -28.10
N ALA A 67 -1.51 7.69 -27.55
CA ALA A 67 -0.62 8.63 -26.89
C ALA A 67 -1.45 9.41 -25.87
N GLY A 68 -1.27 9.07 -24.60
CA GLY A 68 -2.02 9.65 -23.50
C GLY A 68 -1.49 9.18 -22.17
N ALA A 69 -0.17 9.25 -21.99
CA ALA A 69 0.41 9.36 -20.65
C ALA A 69 -0.07 10.70 -20.07
N GLY A 70 -1.24 10.67 -19.45
CA GLY A 70 -1.77 11.78 -18.66
C GLY A 70 -0.85 12.00 -17.48
N GLY A 71 -0.25 13.18 -17.45
CA GLY A 71 0.85 13.53 -16.55
C GLY A 71 0.54 13.26 -15.09
N ALA A 72 1.57 12.76 -14.41
CA ALA A 72 1.74 12.92 -12.98
C ALA A 72 1.75 14.42 -12.66
N ALA A 73 0.58 15.01 -12.40
CA ALA A 73 0.49 16.19 -11.58
C ALA A 73 1.16 15.82 -10.25
N GLY A 74 2.21 16.56 -9.90
CA GLY A 74 3.21 16.17 -8.91
C GLY A 74 2.60 15.48 -7.70
N ALA A 75 2.90 14.18 -7.56
CA ALA A 75 2.82 13.53 -6.26
C ALA A 75 3.64 14.40 -5.33
N GLY A 76 2.96 15.07 -4.38
CA GLY A 76 3.61 15.90 -3.39
C GLY A 76 4.71 15.06 -2.76
N GLY A 77 5.97 15.40 -3.07
CA GLY A 77 7.11 14.67 -2.54
C GLY A 77 6.95 14.54 -1.04
N ALA A 78 7.30 13.36 -0.49
CA ALA A 78 7.27 13.13 0.95
C ALA A 78 7.88 14.34 1.67
N PRO A 79 7.35 14.76 2.83
CA PRO A 79 7.96 15.84 3.59
C PRO A 79 9.46 15.54 3.70
N ALA A 80 10.31 16.51 3.31
CA ALA A 80 11.69 16.40 3.69
C ALA A 80 11.67 16.18 5.21
N THR A 81 12.30 15.11 5.69
CA THR A 81 12.50 14.82 7.11
C THR A 81 13.41 15.92 7.66
N THR A 82 12.86 17.12 7.74
CA THR A 82 13.58 18.33 8.11
C THR A 82 13.85 18.18 9.58
N THR A 83 15.12 17.91 9.87
CA THR A 83 15.66 17.60 11.19
C THR A 83 15.51 18.76 12.18
N THR A 84 15.14 19.95 11.69
CA THR A 84 14.98 21.16 12.51
C THR A 84 13.51 21.51 12.68
N ILE A 85 13.04 21.41 13.92
CA ILE A 85 11.74 21.93 14.35
C ILE A 85 11.86 23.45 14.48
N ASP A 86 10.95 24.19 13.84
CA ASP A 86 11.01 25.66 13.81
C ASP A 86 10.47 26.29 15.09
N GLN A 87 9.44 25.68 15.66
CA GLN A 87 8.79 26.15 16.87
C GLN A 87 8.23 24.95 17.63
N VAL A 88 8.25 25.02 18.96
CA VAL A 88 7.70 24.00 19.86
C VAL A 88 6.65 24.65 20.75
N VAL A 89 5.53 23.95 20.96
CA VAL A 89 4.46 24.32 21.88
C VAL A 89 4.11 23.14 22.80
N SER A 90 3.38 23.38 23.88
CA SER A 90 3.08 22.33 24.87
C SER A 90 1.60 21.95 24.95
N ASP A 91 0.74 22.53 24.12
CA ASP A 91 -0.69 22.22 24.11
C ASP A 91 -1.37 22.43 22.74
N ALA A 92 -2.62 21.99 22.63
CA ALA A 92 -3.42 22.09 21.42
C ALA A 92 -3.74 23.54 21.01
N ALA A 93 -3.90 24.45 21.99
CA ALA A 93 -4.22 25.85 21.73
C ALA A 93 -3.02 26.58 21.11
N GLY A 94 -1.82 26.32 21.62
CA GLY A 94 -0.55 26.78 21.08
C GLY A 94 -0.33 26.29 19.66
N LEU A 95 -0.64 25.02 19.36
CA LEU A 95 -0.56 24.49 17.99
C LEU A 95 -1.41 25.34 17.04
N ARG A 96 -2.69 25.54 17.38
CA ARG A 96 -3.61 26.33 16.55
C ARG A 96 -3.17 27.78 16.43
N GLN A 97 -2.74 28.43 17.51
CA GLN A 97 -2.32 29.83 17.51
C GLN A 97 -1.12 30.08 16.59
N VAL A 98 -0.12 29.21 16.64
CA VAL A 98 1.06 29.32 15.76
C VAL A 98 0.67 29.13 14.29
N LEU A 99 -0.15 28.13 13.99
CA LEU A 99 -0.63 27.90 12.62
C LEU A 99 -1.45 29.08 12.09
N LEU A 100 -2.32 29.68 12.91
CA LEU A 100 -3.08 30.87 12.53
C LEU A 100 -2.16 32.09 12.30
N SER A 101 -1.13 32.26 13.13
CA SER A 101 -0.13 33.30 12.95
C SER A 101 0.59 33.13 11.61
N TRP A 102 1.08 31.94 11.30
CA TRP A 102 1.72 31.63 10.02
C TRP A 102 0.78 31.77 8.82
N ALA A 103 -0.49 31.41 8.96
CA ALA A 103 -1.49 31.59 7.92
C ALA A 103 -1.79 33.08 7.66
N SER A 104 -1.78 33.92 8.71
CA SER A 104 -2.11 35.35 8.59
C SER A 104 -1.00 36.21 8.00
N ASP A 105 0.26 35.87 8.28
CA ASP A 105 1.43 36.64 7.83
C ASP A 105 2.63 35.72 7.66
N TRP A 106 2.62 34.94 6.59
CA TRP A 106 3.67 33.95 6.33
C TRP A 106 5.05 34.60 6.30
N ASP A 107 5.23 35.68 5.55
CA ASP A 107 6.57 36.24 5.32
C ASP A 107 7.19 36.83 6.59
N ASN A 108 6.43 37.56 7.41
CA ASN A 108 6.99 38.19 8.61
C ASN A 108 7.01 37.27 9.83
N THR A 109 6.33 36.12 9.78
CA THR A 109 6.39 35.08 10.83
C THR A 109 7.36 33.96 10.51
N ALA A 110 8.21 34.15 9.49
CA ALA A 110 9.21 33.17 9.11
C ALA A 110 10.14 32.84 10.30
N PRO A 111 10.29 31.56 10.66
CA PRO A 111 11.28 31.12 11.63
C PRO A 111 12.70 31.54 11.22
N ALA A 112 13.60 31.67 12.20
CA ALA A 112 14.97 32.04 11.93
C ALA A 112 15.63 31.05 10.95
N GLY A 113 16.23 31.57 9.88
CA GLY A 113 16.85 30.77 8.83
C GLY A 113 15.89 30.25 7.75
N LYS A 114 14.60 30.62 7.80
CA LYS A 114 13.61 30.31 6.76
C LYS A 114 13.12 31.57 6.03
N THR A 115 12.64 31.35 4.82
CA THR A 115 12.09 32.34 3.91
C THR A 115 10.63 32.02 3.57
N ALA A 116 9.99 32.90 2.81
CA ALA A 116 8.63 32.71 2.29
C ALA A 116 8.47 31.44 1.43
N ALA A 117 9.56 30.93 0.84
CA ALA A 117 9.52 29.76 -0.02
C ALA A 117 9.54 28.42 0.74
N ASP A 118 9.97 28.43 2.01
CA ASP A 118 10.33 27.24 2.76
C ASP A 118 9.15 26.61 3.49
N GLU A 119 9.10 25.28 3.58
CA GLU A 119 8.15 24.54 4.42
C GLU A 119 8.46 24.77 5.92
N ARG A 120 7.46 24.60 6.80
CA ARG A 120 7.65 24.75 8.27
C ARG A 120 7.32 23.47 9.05
N VAL A 121 7.93 23.35 10.22
CA VAL A 121 7.75 22.24 11.16
C VAL A 121 7.40 22.78 12.53
N LEU A 122 6.20 22.44 12.99
CA LEU A 122 5.69 22.77 14.32
C LEU A 122 5.74 21.53 15.21
N GLY A 123 6.52 21.59 16.27
CA GLY A 123 6.64 20.54 17.26
C GLY A 123 5.66 20.72 18.42
N PHE A 124 5.24 19.61 19.04
CA PHE A 124 4.71 19.62 20.41
C PHE A 124 5.51 18.69 21.31
N ASP A 125 5.83 19.15 22.53
CA ASP A 125 6.71 18.44 23.48
C ASP A 125 6.00 17.81 24.68
N THR A 126 4.70 18.02 24.79
CA THR A 126 3.86 17.53 25.88
C THR A 126 2.71 16.72 25.34
N THR A 127 2.37 15.61 26.01
CA THR A 127 1.23 14.78 25.65
C THR A 127 -0.07 15.58 25.74
N ILE A 128 -0.83 15.57 24.65
CA ILE A 128 -2.11 16.28 24.56
C ILE A 128 -3.24 15.29 24.79
N ILE A 129 -3.98 15.49 25.88
CA ILE A 129 -5.19 14.71 26.19
C ILE A 129 -6.41 15.55 25.82
N GLY A 130 -7.21 15.04 24.88
CA GLY A 130 -8.38 15.74 24.34
C GLY A 130 -8.26 16.06 22.85
N PRO A 131 -9.30 16.69 22.27
CA PRO A 131 -9.32 17.01 20.84
C PRO A 131 -8.30 18.09 20.49
N VAL A 132 -7.70 17.96 19.30
CA VAL A 132 -6.80 18.94 18.70
C VAL A 132 -7.47 19.51 17.45
N ASP A 133 -7.81 20.80 17.47
CA ASP A 133 -8.49 21.46 16.36
C ASP A 133 -7.55 22.33 15.50
N LEU A 134 -7.18 21.81 14.35
CA LEU A 134 -6.35 22.46 13.33
C LEU A 134 -7.15 22.70 12.03
N SER A 135 -8.48 22.77 12.14
CA SER A 135 -9.38 22.93 11.01
C SER A 135 -9.46 24.37 10.50
N ALA A 136 -9.83 24.49 9.22
CA ALA A 136 -10.03 25.72 8.47
C ALA A 136 -8.80 26.67 8.44
N ILE A 137 -7.61 26.10 8.32
CA ILE A 137 -6.35 26.86 8.23
C ILE A 137 -5.78 26.71 6.82
N THR A 138 -5.61 27.83 6.12
CA THR A 138 -4.99 27.86 4.78
C THR A 138 -3.57 28.38 4.89
N LEU A 139 -2.60 27.53 4.56
CA LEU A 139 -1.18 27.85 4.65
C LEU A 139 -0.60 28.02 3.24
N PRO A 140 0.23 29.05 2.97
CA PRO A 140 0.80 29.25 1.63
C PRO A 140 1.78 28.15 1.19
N LYS A 141 2.43 27.49 2.15
CA LYS A 141 3.35 26.36 1.95
C LYS A 141 3.03 25.26 2.94
N ARG A 142 3.67 24.10 2.74
CA ARG A 142 3.50 22.95 3.61
C ARG A 142 3.94 23.28 5.04
N VAL A 143 3.12 22.90 6.00
CA VAL A 143 3.47 22.83 7.42
C VAL A 143 3.28 21.42 7.93
N CYS A 144 4.29 20.91 8.61
CA CYS A 144 4.28 19.61 9.28
C CYS A 144 4.12 19.82 10.79
N VAL A 145 3.06 19.27 11.38
CA VAL A 145 2.88 19.19 12.83
C VAL A 145 3.37 17.83 13.30
N ARG A 146 4.30 17.81 14.26
CA ARG A 146 4.93 16.56 14.73
C ARG A 146 5.19 16.51 16.22
N ALA A 147 5.29 15.29 16.75
CA ALA A 147 5.71 15.10 18.14
C ALA A 147 7.22 15.38 18.29
N VAL A 148 7.58 15.96 19.44
CA VAL A 148 8.95 16.08 19.94
C VAL A 148 9.09 15.09 21.09
N GLY A 149 9.68 13.94 20.81
CA GLY A 149 9.75 12.85 21.78
C GLY A 149 10.65 11.70 21.31
N ALA A 150 10.84 10.74 22.20
CA ALA A 150 11.55 9.50 21.90
C ALA A 150 10.57 8.48 21.29
N PHE A 151 11.00 7.78 20.25
CA PHE A 151 10.22 6.76 19.56
C PHE A 151 10.74 5.36 19.93
N SER A 152 9.83 4.39 20.00
CA SER A 152 10.16 2.99 20.32
C SER A 152 9.53 1.99 19.36
N ASP A 153 10.02 0.76 19.43
CA ASP A 153 9.62 -0.38 18.59
C ASP A 153 8.21 -0.91 18.90
N ASP A 154 7.64 -0.55 20.04
CA ASP A 154 6.25 -0.79 20.42
C ASP A 154 5.24 0.20 19.79
N TYR A 155 5.68 0.91 18.74
CA TYR A 155 4.90 1.89 17.99
C TYR A 155 4.47 3.10 18.82
N SER A 156 5.17 3.39 19.92
CA SER A 156 4.87 4.54 20.77
C SER A 156 5.87 5.68 20.61
N CYS A 157 5.41 6.87 20.99
CA CYS A 157 6.24 8.05 21.20
C CYS A 157 6.04 8.51 22.65
N SER A 158 7.10 9.05 23.29
CA SER A 158 7.01 9.62 24.64
C SER A 158 6.01 10.79 24.73
N THR A 159 5.74 11.42 23.59
CA THR A 159 4.81 12.54 23.44
C THR A 159 3.76 12.16 22.39
N TYR A 160 2.50 12.16 22.78
CA TYR A 160 1.41 11.68 21.91
C TYR A 160 0.16 12.53 22.02
N VAL A 161 -0.77 12.33 21.08
CA VAL A 161 -2.13 12.87 21.16
C VAL A 161 -3.08 11.74 21.51
N GLN A 162 -3.85 11.89 22.58
CA GLN A 162 -4.98 11.00 22.87
C GLN A 162 -6.29 11.77 22.73
N GLY A 163 -6.89 11.66 21.54
CA GLY A 163 -8.05 12.43 21.14
C GLY A 163 -8.25 12.42 19.63
N ILE A 164 -9.21 13.24 19.18
CA ILE A 164 -9.47 13.46 17.75
C ILE A 164 -8.58 14.59 17.26
N VAL A 165 -7.89 14.40 16.15
CA VAL A 165 -7.14 15.47 15.46
C VAL A 165 -7.93 15.93 14.25
N ASN A 166 -8.41 17.17 14.29
CA ASN A 166 -9.26 17.74 13.25
C ASN A 166 -8.45 18.66 12.33
N VAL A 167 -8.31 18.29 11.06
CA VAL A 167 -7.61 19.06 10.01
C VAL A 167 -8.59 19.51 8.92
N ALA A 168 -9.90 19.32 9.14
CA ALA A 168 -10.90 19.54 8.10
C ALA A 168 -10.89 20.97 7.54
N GLY A 169 -11.13 21.11 6.24
CA GLY A 169 -11.17 22.44 5.58
C GLY A 169 -9.82 23.16 5.48
N SER A 170 -8.72 22.55 5.91
CA SER A 170 -7.38 23.14 5.86
C SER A 170 -6.67 22.85 4.54
N SER A 171 -5.62 23.61 4.25
CA SER A 171 -4.73 23.36 3.12
C SER A 171 -3.25 23.40 3.48
N ASN A 172 -2.46 22.57 2.79
CA ASN A 172 -1.01 22.42 3.00
C ASN A 172 -0.60 22.04 4.44
N LEU A 173 -1.49 21.40 5.21
CA LEU A 173 -1.23 20.98 6.59
C LEU A 173 -1.04 19.47 6.68
N TRP A 174 0.07 19.06 7.29
CA TRP A 174 0.47 17.67 7.41
C TRP A 174 0.66 17.30 8.87
N LEU A 175 0.21 16.10 9.23
CA LEU A 175 0.52 15.46 10.50
C LEU A 175 1.67 14.49 10.25
N CYS A 176 2.80 14.66 10.94
CA CYS A 176 3.98 13.82 10.72
C CYS A 176 4.56 13.28 12.02
N LEU A 177 5.09 12.05 12.02
CA LEU A 177 5.81 11.51 13.19
C LEU A 177 5.01 11.68 14.50
N MET A 178 3.72 11.41 14.45
CA MET A 178 2.81 11.49 15.60
C MET A 178 2.36 10.09 16.02
N ASP A 179 2.30 9.88 17.33
CA ASP A 179 1.50 8.81 17.92
C ASP A 179 0.13 9.37 18.28
N ILE A 180 -0.90 8.92 17.55
CA ILE A 180 -2.28 9.38 17.66
C ILE A 180 -3.13 8.23 18.18
N ARG A 181 -3.78 8.45 19.32
CA ARG A 181 -4.52 7.44 20.06
C ARG A 181 -5.97 7.86 20.20
N ALA A 182 -6.89 6.95 19.92
CA ALA A 182 -8.31 7.21 20.05
C ALA A 182 -8.67 7.57 21.51
N PRO A 183 -9.62 8.48 21.75
CA PRO A 183 -10.18 8.66 23.08
C PRO A 183 -10.96 7.40 23.51
N ASN A 184 -11.10 7.17 24.82
CA ASN A 184 -11.86 6.04 25.39
C ASN A 184 -13.39 6.28 25.29
N ASN A 185 -13.89 6.57 24.09
CA ASN A 185 -15.22 7.16 23.89
C ASN A 185 -16.09 6.39 22.86
N GLY A 186 -15.86 5.09 22.65
CA GLY A 186 -16.70 4.26 21.78
C GLY A 186 -16.50 4.49 20.28
N LEU A 187 -17.55 4.25 19.48
CA LEU A 187 -17.51 4.21 18.01
C LEU A 187 -17.36 5.61 17.39
N LEU A 188 -16.17 5.93 16.89
CA LEU A 188 -15.88 7.16 16.16
C LEU A 188 -16.04 6.97 14.66
N ALA A 189 -17.28 7.15 14.17
CA ALA A 189 -17.62 6.95 12.76
C ALA A 189 -16.91 7.93 11.79
N THR A 190 -16.47 9.09 12.27
CA THR A 190 -15.76 10.13 11.48
C THR A 190 -14.25 9.95 11.44
N GLY A 191 -13.73 8.85 12.00
CA GLY A 191 -12.30 8.66 12.18
C GLY A 191 -11.72 9.45 13.35
N ILE A 192 -10.49 9.12 13.74
CA ILE A 192 -9.74 9.85 14.78
C ILE A 192 -8.86 10.96 14.21
N VAL A 193 -8.54 10.88 12.92
CA VAL A 193 -7.92 11.96 12.16
C VAL A 193 -8.90 12.41 11.08
N ASN A 194 -9.42 13.62 11.21
CA ASN A 194 -10.38 14.17 10.26
C ASN A 194 -9.67 14.98 9.17
N LEU A 195 -9.60 14.42 7.97
CA LEU A 195 -8.97 15.02 6.78
C LEU A 195 -10.02 15.46 5.74
N SER A 196 -11.27 15.69 6.15
CA SER A 196 -12.38 16.05 5.26
C SER A 196 -12.25 17.46 4.68
N ASN A 197 -12.69 17.67 3.44
CA ASN A 197 -12.66 18.97 2.78
C ASN A 197 -11.27 19.63 2.72
N THR A 198 -10.20 18.83 2.68
CA THR A 198 -8.82 19.34 2.68
C THR A 198 -8.24 19.47 1.28
N THR A 199 -7.25 20.34 1.12
CA THR A 199 -6.46 20.46 -0.12
C THR A 199 -4.97 20.36 0.16
N SER A 200 -4.27 19.41 -0.46
CA SER A 200 -2.82 19.21 -0.29
C SER A 200 -2.39 18.94 1.15
N CYS A 201 -3.27 18.32 1.95
CA CYS A 201 -3.00 17.89 3.31
C CYS A 201 -2.54 16.43 3.35
N GLY A 202 -1.99 15.99 4.49
CA GLY A 202 -1.57 14.61 4.60
C GLY A 202 -1.23 14.09 5.98
N LEU A 203 -0.96 12.79 6.02
CA LEU A 203 -0.52 12.02 7.19
C LEU A 203 0.74 11.25 6.80
N TYR A 204 1.84 11.48 7.51
CA TYR A 204 3.15 10.91 7.18
C TYR A 204 3.87 10.31 8.39
N ARG A 205 4.20 9.01 8.35
CA ARG A 205 4.93 8.34 9.44
C ARG A 205 4.25 8.49 10.79
N CYS A 206 2.94 8.29 10.86
CA CYS A 206 2.18 8.31 12.10
C CYS A 206 1.76 6.92 12.55
N SER A 207 1.81 6.67 13.85
CA SER A 207 1.14 5.55 14.51
C SER A 207 -0.27 6.02 14.87
N VAL A 208 -1.30 5.32 14.40
CA VAL A 208 -2.70 5.70 14.63
C VAL A 208 -3.41 4.50 15.24
N SER A 209 -3.89 4.63 16.48
CA SER A 209 -4.38 3.51 17.28
C SER A 209 -5.80 3.72 17.76
N GLY A 210 -6.67 2.75 17.51
CA GLY A 210 -7.98 2.65 18.13
C GLY A 210 -7.93 2.22 19.60
N TRP A 211 -9.07 2.25 20.27
CA TRP A 211 -9.19 1.80 21.65
C TRP A 211 -9.63 0.32 21.72
N PRO A 212 -9.13 -0.49 22.68
CA PRO A 212 -8.00 -0.21 23.57
C PRO A 212 -6.65 -0.21 22.82
N PHE A 213 -5.64 0.47 23.37
CA PHE A 213 -4.32 0.57 22.70
C PHE A 213 -3.49 -0.71 22.82
N THR A 214 -3.76 -1.53 23.84
CA THR A 214 -3.05 -2.79 24.06
C THR A 214 -3.75 -3.90 23.27
N VAL A 215 -2.97 -4.56 22.43
CA VAL A 215 -3.39 -5.74 21.67
C VAL A 215 -3.52 -6.93 22.61
N ALA A 216 -4.67 -7.61 22.57
CA ALA A 216 -4.84 -8.94 23.13
C ALA A 216 -5.43 -9.86 22.04
N PRO A 217 -4.95 -11.11 21.89
CA PRO A 217 -5.52 -12.06 20.96
C PRO A 217 -7.04 -12.20 21.17
N GLY A 218 -7.81 -12.09 20.08
CA GLY A 218 -9.27 -12.19 20.11
C GLY A 218 -10.01 -10.95 20.62
N ALA A 219 -9.30 -9.91 21.06
CA ALA A 219 -9.91 -8.62 21.34
C ALA A 219 -10.11 -7.83 20.03
N THR A 220 -11.19 -7.07 19.97
CA THR A 220 -11.50 -6.19 18.84
C THR A 220 -11.50 -4.75 19.30
N GLY A 221 -11.02 -3.84 18.45
CA GLY A 221 -11.14 -2.42 18.70
C GLY A 221 -12.59 -1.98 18.89
N THR A 222 -12.79 -0.86 19.60
CA THR A 222 -14.09 -0.18 19.74
C THR A 222 -14.16 1.12 18.95
N THR A 223 -13.04 1.57 18.38
CA THR A 223 -12.97 2.73 17.49
C THR A 223 -13.28 2.29 16.07
N ALA A 224 -14.20 2.96 15.37
CA ALA A 224 -14.64 2.51 14.05
C ALA A 224 -13.52 2.62 12.99
N TYR A 225 -13.01 3.84 12.77
CA TYR A 225 -11.99 4.09 11.73
C TYR A 225 -10.84 4.96 12.25
N ALA A 226 -9.67 4.85 11.60
CA ALA A 226 -8.58 5.81 11.80
C ALA A 226 -8.86 7.09 11.01
N LEU A 227 -9.20 6.95 9.72
CA LEU A 227 -9.54 8.05 8.82
C LEU A 227 -10.95 7.85 8.25
N ALA A 228 -11.73 8.92 8.17
CA ALA A 228 -12.97 8.89 7.38
C ALA A 228 -13.17 10.17 6.56
N PRO A 229 -12.31 10.42 5.55
CA PRO A 229 -12.36 11.67 4.79
C PRO A 229 -13.63 11.78 3.95
N ASP A 230 -14.21 12.97 3.96
CA ASP A 230 -15.31 13.41 3.12
C ASP A 230 -14.90 14.67 2.35
N GLY A 231 -14.63 14.56 1.05
CA GLY A 231 -14.47 15.74 0.18
C GLY A 231 -13.05 16.31 -0.04
N SER A 232 -11.99 15.52 -0.24
CA SER A 232 -10.60 16.05 -0.25
C SER A 232 -9.90 16.05 -1.62
N THR A 233 -8.91 16.92 -1.82
CA THR A 233 -8.11 16.99 -3.05
C THR A 233 -6.61 16.95 -2.74
N ASN A 234 -5.84 16.19 -3.52
CA ASN A 234 -4.39 15.99 -3.32
C ASN A 234 -4.06 15.48 -1.91
N LEU A 235 -4.85 14.52 -1.43
CA LEU A 235 -4.69 13.93 -0.10
C LEU A 235 -3.54 12.91 -0.13
N THR A 236 -2.54 13.07 0.73
CA THR A 236 -1.42 12.10 0.84
C THR A 236 -1.40 11.41 2.20
N VAL A 237 -1.38 10.07 2.19
CA VAL A 237 -1.35 9.23 3.39
C VAL A 237 -0.22 8.21 3.19
N LYS A 238 0.92 8.45 3.86
CA LYS A 238 2.16 7.74 3.57
C LYS A 238 2.87 7.21 4.82
N HIS A 239 3.28 5.95 4.77
CA HIS A 239 4.13 5.30 5.76
C HIS A 239 3.53 5.27 7.18
N ASN A 240 2.22 5.08 7.30
CA ASN A 240 1.54 5.04 8.59
C ASN A 240 1.33 3.61 9.06
N VAL A 241 1.22 3.44 10.38
CA VAL A 241 0.79 2.18 11.01
C VAL A 241 -0.56 2.40 11.66
N TYR A 242 -1.54 1.58 11.30
CA TYR A 242 -2.89 1.60 11.88
C TYR A 242 -3.09 0.39 12.79
N ARG A 243 -3.62 0.61 14.00
CA ARG A 243 -3.77 -0.46 15.01
C ARG A 243 -5.13 -0.47 15.66
N PHE A 244 -5.71 -1.66 15.83
CA PHE A 244 -6.83 -1.90 16.75
C PHE A 244 -8.13 -1.13 16.43
N PHE A 245 -8.57 -1.19 15.17
CA PHE A 245 -9.84 -0.61 14.74
C PHE A 245 -10.93 -1.68 14.59
N ARG A 246 -12.17 -1.31 14.92
CA ARG A 246 -13.33 -2.19 14.82
C ARG A 246 -13.75 -2.42 13.38
N ASP A 247 -13.91 -1.34 12.62
CA ASP A 247 -14.57 -1.39 11.31
C ASP A 247 -13.57 -1.30 10.16
N GLY A 248 -12.50 -0.51 10.29
CA GLY A 248 -11.51 -0.32 9.23
C GLY A 248 -10.37 0.60 9.62
N PHE A 249 -9.26 0.59 8.87
CA PHE A 249 -8.27 1.65 9.01
C PHE A 249 -8.81 2.94 8.42
N ALA A 250 -9.48 2.86 7.28
CA ALA A 250 -10.09 4.06 6.73
C ALA A 250 -11.31 3.81 5.83
N LYS A 251 -12.18 4.84 5.78
CA LYS A 251 -13.42 4.82 5.01
C LYS A 251 -13.65 6.14 4.28
N TRP A 252 -13.69 6.09 2.96
CA TRP A 252 -13.85 7.27 2.12
C TRP A 252 -15.34 7.52 1.92
N LEU A 253 -15.84 8.63 2.45
CA LEU A 253 -17.27 8.93 2.54
C LEU A 253 -17.79 9.77 1.38
N GLY A 254 -16.93 10.62 0.81
CA GLY A 254 -17.31 11.57 -0.24
C GLY A 254 -16.41 11.51 -1.47
N LYS A 255 -16.35 12.64 -2.18
CA LYS A 255 -15.47 12.77 -3.35
C LYS A 255 -14.03 13.06 -2.90
N THR A 256 -13.08 12.19 -3.25
CA THR A 256 -11.66 12.45 -3.09
C THR A 256 -10.97 12.44 -4.45
N VAL A 257 -10.15 13.45 -4.74
CA VAL A 257 -9.39 13.57 -5.99
C VAL A 257 -7.89 13.51 -5.71
N SER A 258 -7.15 12.74 -6.49
CA SER A 258 -5.69 12.59 -6.37
C SER A 258 -5.27 12.09 -4.99
N LEU A 259 -5.82 10.95 -4.56
CA LEU A 259 -5.38 10.27 -3.35
C LEU A 259 -4.02 9.59 -3.60
N HIS A 260 -3.02 9.86 -2.76
CA HIS A 260 -1.77 9.11 -2.73
C HIS A 260 -1.66 8.32 -1.43
N LEU A 261 -1.79 6.99 -1.52
CA LEU A 261 -1.70 6.06 -0.41
C LEU A 261 -0.44 5.19 -0.56
N GLU A 262 0.60 5.43 0.23
CA GLU A 262 1.90 4.76 0.04
C GLU A 262 2.46 4.13 1.32
N GLY A 263 2.91 2.87 1.25
CA GLY A 263 3.67 2.23 2.32
C GLY A 263 2.97 2.15 3.68
N ASN A 264 1.63 2.17 3.70
CA ASN A 264 0.87 2.03 4.93
C ASN A 264 0.77 0.56 5.33
N MET A 265 0.67 0.33 6.64
CA MET A 265 0.60 -0.98 7.24
C MET A 265 -0.50 -1.04 8.30
N GLY A 266 -1.12 -2.20 8.43
CA GLY A 266 -2.17 -2.47 9.40
C GLY A 266 -1.74 -3.49 10.45
N LEU A 267 -2.39 -3.41 11.62
CA LEU A 267 -2.34 -4.47 12.62
C LEU A 267 -3.70 -4.56 13.35
N TYR A 268 -4.39 -5.69 13.21
CA TYR A 268 -5.68 -5.96 13.84
C TYR A 268 -6.79 -4.99 13.43
N CYS A 269 -7.33 -5.19 12.23
CA CYS A 269 -8.62 -4.67 11.85
C CYS A 269 -9.76 -5.69 12.10
N GLY A 270 -10.88 -5.22 12.66
CA GLY A 270 -12.09 -6.02 12.80
C GLY A 270 -12.97 -6.09 11.55
N GLY A 271 -12.83 -5.12 10.64
CA GLY A 271 -13.57 -5.07 9.38
C GLY A 271 -12.68 -4.91 8.15
N ASP A 272 -13.15 -4.20 7.13
CA ASP A 272 -12.37 -3.96 5.92
C ASP A 272 -11.25 -2.94 6.19
N ASP A 273 -10.00 -3.23 5.85
CA ASP A 273 -8.86 -2.32 6.09
C ASP A 273 -9.13 -0.96 5.44
N TYR A 274 -9.65 -0.98 4.20
CA TYR A 274 -9.97 0.19 3.41
C TYR A 274 -11.33 0.04 2.74
N THR A 275 -12.19 1.05 2.89
CA THR A 275 -13.53 1.05 2.26
C THR A 275 -13.80 2.31 1.46
N VAL A 276 -14.27 2.16 0.22
CA VAL A 276 -14.96 3.25 -0.51
C VAL A 276 -16.46 3.12 -0.23
N ALA A 277 -17.00 4.05 0.56
CA ALA A 277 -18.40 3.99 1.01
C ALA A 277 -19.37 4.19 -0.16
N ALA A 278 -20.59 3.64 -0.04
CA ALA A 278 -21.64 3.83 -1.03
C ALA A 278 -21.88 5.33 -1.32
N GLY A 279 -21.90 5.71 -2.61
CA GLY A 279 -22.03 7.10 -3.05
C GLY A 279 -20.71 7.89 -3.09
N ALA A 280 -19.63 7.39 -2.48
CA ALA A 280 -18.32 8.02 -2.53
C ALA A 280 -17.64 7.84 -3.89
N VAL A 281 -16.73 8.76 -4.22
CA VAL A 281 -16.00 8.77 -5.50
C VAL A 281 -14.53 9.00 -5.23
N LEU A 282 -13.68 8.07 -5.64
CA LEU A 282 -12.23 8.27 -5.71
C LEU A 282 -11.81 8.51 -7.15
N ASP A 283 -11.31 9.70 -7.44
CA ASP A 283 -10.73 10.05 -8.73
C ASP A 283 -9.22 10.01 -8.66
N ASP A 284 -8.60 9.25 -9.57
CA ASP A 284 -7.15 9.16 -9.74
C ASP A 284 -6.38 8.71 -8.48
N PRO A 285 -6.82 7.67 -7.73
CA PRO A 285 -6.06 7.19 -6.59
C PRO A 285 -4.80 6.42 -7.03
N LEU A 286 -3.68 6.75 -6.41
CA LEU A 286 -2.40 6.07 -6.52
C LEU A 286 -2.13 5.29 -5.22
N ILE A 287 -2.11 3.96 -5.31
CA ILE A 287 -1.99 3.06 -4.15
C ILE A 287 -0.73 2.22 -4.33
N VAL A 288 0.30 2.52 -3.55
CA VAL A 288 1.66 2.05 -3.83
C VAL A 288 2.32 1.44 -2.60
N ALA A 289 2.92 0.26 -2.75
CA ALA A 289 3.77 -0.36 -1.72
C ALA A 289 3.12 -0.52 -0.33
N ASN A 290 1.78 -0.57 -0.25
CA ASN A 290 1.09 -0.85 1.00
C ASN A 290 1.20 -2.34 1.34
N TYR A 291 1.26 -2.63 2.64
CA TYR A 291 1.34 -3.98 3.18
C TYR A 291 0.07 -4.26 3.98
N PHE A 292 -0.81 -5.08 3.40
CA PHE A 292 -2.10 -5.43 3.99
C PHE A 292 -1.97 -6.61 4.96
N ASP A 293 -2.91 -6.68 5.90
CA ASP A 293 -2.79 -7.29 7.22
C ASP A 293 -2.22 -8.73 7.25
N ARG A 294 -1.26 -8.92 8.17
CA ARG A 294 -0.76 -10.22 8.65
C ARG A 294 -1.48 -10.69 9.92
N HIS A 295 -2.24 -9.83 10.59
CA HIS A 295 -2.93 -10.16 11.84
C HIS A 295 -4.34 -9.59 11.87
N HIS A 296 -5.34 -10.45 12.06
CA HIS A 296 -6.76 -10.05 12.07
C HIS A 296 -7.51 -10.52 13.32
N ALA A 297 -8.52 -9.73 13.69
CA ALA A 297 -9.48 -10.03 14.74
C ALA A 297 -10.88 -9.56 14.31
N LYS A 298 -11.56 -10.34 13.46
CA LYS A 298 -12.87 -9.97 12.89
C LYS A 298 -13.88 -9.58 13.97
N ALA A 299 -14.46 -8.40 13.83
CA ALA A 299 -15.55 -7.94 14.66
C ALA A 299 -16.86 -8.58 14.22
N SER A 300 -17.69 -8.99 15.20
CA SER A 300 -18.99 -9.58 14.92
C SER A 300 -19.87 -8.64 14.08
N GLY A 301 -20.46 -9.18 13.02
CA GLY A 301 -21.35 -8.45 12.11
C GLY A 301 -20.66 -7.52 11.11
N VAL A 302 -19.34 -7.54 11.03
CA VAL A 302 -18.57 -6.69 10.10
C VAL A 302 -18.01 -7.55 8.95
N HIS A 303 -18.02 -6.98 7.75
CA HIS A 303 -17.32 -7.52 6.58
C HIS A 303 -15.82 -7.28 6.73
N ASN A 304 -14.96 -8.13 6.17
CA ASN A 304 -13.52 -7.97 6.35
C ASN A 304 -12.78 -8.28 5.04
N ASP A 305 -12.33 -7.24 4.36
CA ASP A 305 -11.51 -7.25 3.15
C ASP A 305 -10.26 -6.39 3.33
N GLY A 306 -9.19 -6.68 2.57
CA GLY A 306 -8.06 -5.75 2.48
C GLY A 306 -8.45 -4.44 1.78
N TRP A 307 -9.40 -4.51 0.85
CA TRP A 307 -10.00 -3.33 0.24
C TRP A 307 -11.38 -3.64 -0.29
N GLN A 308 -12.35 -2.79 0.02
CA GLN A 308 -13.72 -2.93 -0.43
C GLN A 308 -14.22 -1.66 -1.14
N GLN A 309 -14.68 -1.81 -2.37
CA GLN A 309 -15.59 -0.85 -2.98
C GLN A 309 -17.04 -1.28 -2.68
N ASN A 310 -17.73 -0.51 -1.83
CA ASN A 310 -19.06 -0.88 -1.38
C ASN A 310 -20.11 -0.64 -2.49
N GLY A 311 -20.68 -1.74 -2.99
CA GLY A 311 -21.67 -1.73 -4.07
C GLY A 311 -23.12 -1.55 -3.61
N ASN A 312 -23.42 -1.54 -2.31
CA ASN A 312 -24.81 -1.44 -1.86
C ASN A 312 -25.36 -0.01 -2.07
N GLY A 313 -26.56 0.13 -2.66
CA GLY A 313 -27.24 1.43 -2.81
C GLY A 313 -26.80 2.24 -4.03
N ALA A 314 -26.40 3.51 -3.84
CA ALA A 314 -26.01 4.43 -4.94
C ALA A 314 -24.73 3.98 -5.71
N GLY A 315 -24.04 2.96 -5.19
CA GLY A 315 -22.74 2.49 -5.68
C GLY A 315 -21.62 3.49 -5.39
N SER A 316 -20.47 2.99 -4.97
CA SER A 316 -19.22 3.77 -4.93
C SER A 316 -18.54 3.78 -6.30
N LYS A 317 -17.62 4.72 -6.53
CA LYS A 317 -16.80 4.79 -7.75
C LYS A 317 -15.32 4.87 -7.43
N MET A 318 -14.52 4.22 -8.27
CA MET A 318 -13.07 4.37 -8.26
C MET A 318 -12.57 4.54 -9.70
N ASN A 319 -12.33 5.80 -10.06
CA ASN A 319 -11.98 6.20 -11.40
C ASN A 319 -10.46 6.26 -11.55
N ARG A 320 -9.94 5.72 -12.66
CA ARG A 320 -8.54 5.88 -13.08
C ARG A 320 -7.48 5.48 -12.05
N TYR A 321 -7.74 4.45 -11.25
CA TYR A 321 -6.82 4.03 -10.20
C TYR A 321 -5.55 3.33 -10.74
N THR A 322 -4.48 3.44 -9.94
CA THR A 322 -3.24 2.67 -10.12
C THR A 322 -2.86 1.97 -8.82
N LEU A 323 -2.64 0.65 -8.90
CA LEU A 323 -2.08 -0.18 -7.83
C LEU A 323 -0.70 -0.70 -8.23
N ARG A 324 0.31 -0.43 -7.41
CA ARG A 324 1.69 -0.87 -7.65
C ARG A 324 2.39 -1.38 -6.40
N TYR A 325 3.16 -2.45 -6.51
CA TYR A 325 4.07 -2.93 -5.45
C TYR A 325 3.38 -3.29 -4.13
N ASN A 326 2.05 -3.37 -4.11
CA ASN A 326 1.33 -3.68 -2.87
C ASN A 326 1.45 -5.17 -2.56
N VAL A 327 1.54 -5.45 -1.26
CA VAL A 327 1.66 -6.80 -0.72
C VAL A 327 0.45 -7.07 0.15
N GLY A 328 -0.44 -7.94 -0.32
CA GLY A 328 -1.45 -8.55 0.52
C GLY A 328 -1.03 -9.94 0.90
N TYR A 329 -0.60 -10.14 2.14
CA TYR A 329 -0.13 -11.44 2.60
C TYR A 329 -0.83 -11.81 3.88
N ARG A 330 -1.85 -12.66 3.76
CA ARG A 330 -2.66 -13.08 4.88
C ARG A 330 -1.83 -13.89 5.88
N GLY A 331 -1.74 -13.40 7.12
CA GLY A 331 -1.09 -14.08 8.23
C GLY A 331 -2.07 -14.67 9.24
N THR A 332 -1.71 -14.66 10.52
CA THR A 332 -2.42 -15.36 11.60
C THR A 332 -3.77 -14.72 11.95
N TRP A 333 -4.81 -15.54 12.04
CA TRP A 333 -6.13 -15.15 12.53
C TRP A 333 -6.26 -15.35 14.04
N THR A 334 -6.61 -14.29 14.79
CA THR A 334 -6.64 -14.34 16.27
C THR A 334 -8.04 -14.40 16.89
N GLY A 335 -9.11 -14.63 16.12
CA GLY A 335 -10.50 -14.71 16.63
C GLY A 335 -11.22 -16.04 16.38
N ALA A 336 -12.17 -16.41 17.24
CA ALA A 336 -13.02 -17.62 17.07
C ALA A 336 -14.17 -17.47 16.05
N GLY A 337 -14.11 -16.47 15.15
CA GLY A 337 -15.31 -15.81 14.63
C GLY A 337 -15.68 -15.98 13.16
N GLU A 338 -15.00 -16.80 12.35
CA GLU A 338 -15.43 -17.02 10.96
C GLU A 338 -15.97 -18.43 10.73
N THR A 339 -17.12 -18.72 11.35
CA THR A 339 -17.95 -19.82 10.91
C THR A 339 -18.80 -19.35 9.72
N THR A 340 -18.33 -19.57 8.50
CA THR A 340 -19.13 -20.08 7.36
C THR A 340 -19.71 -19.18 6.23
N SER A 341 -19.40 -17.89 6.02
CA SER A 341 -19.98 -17.24 4.81
C SER A 341 -19.19 -16.20 4.03
N ASN A 342 -18.47 -15.26 4.64
CA ASN A 342 -17.81 -14.17 3.88
C ASN A 342 -16.35 -14.06 4.30
N GLY A 343 -15.48 -14.84 3.65
CA GLY A 343 -14.05 -14.81 3.93
C GLY A 343 -13.36 -13.55 3.40
N TRP A 344 -12.18 -13.26 3.97
CA TRP A 344 -11.30 -12.15 3.59
C TRP A 344 -10.89 -12.11 2.11
N GLN A 345 -11.26 -11.03 1.43
CA GLN A 345 -10.87 -10.77 0.05
C GLN A 345 -9.89 -9.62 0.01
N LEU A 346 -8.84 -9.73 -0.80
CA LEU A 346 -7.82 -8.70 -0.78
C LEU A 346 -8.27 -7.43 -1.52
N TRP A 347 -8.99 -7.59 -2.63
CA TRP A 347 -9.48 -6.49 -3.45
C TRP A 347 -10.88 -6.80 -3.99
N TYR A 348 -11.89 -6.43 -3.21
CA TYR A 348 -13.29 -6.70 -3.51
C TYR A 348 -13.99 -5.49 -4.14
N MET A 349 -14.69 -5.75 -5.25
CA MET A 349 -15.48 -4.75 -5.96
C MET A 349 -16.95 -5.16 -5.95
N GLY A 350 -17.76 -4.45 -5.18
CA GLY A 350 -19.20 -4.70 -5.06
C GLY A 350 -19.91 -4.68 -6.41
N GLY A 351 -20.63 -5.78 -6.72
CA GLY A 351 -21.08 -6.14 -8.07
C GLY A 351 -22.32 -5.46 -8.63
N ALA A 352 -22.82 -4.37 -8.06
CA ALA A 352 -23.98 -3.64 -8.60
C ALA A 352 -23.87 -2.15 -8.24
N GLY A 353 -23.13 -1.37 -9.02
CA GLY A 353 -22.89 0.04 -8.71
C GLY A 353 -22.81 0.92 -9.95
N THR A 354 -22.86 2.23 -9.73
CA THR A 354 -22.70 3.22 -10.80
C THR A 354 -21.35 3.02 -11.51
N PRO A 355 -21.30 2.98 -12.85
CA PRO A 355 -20.07 2.75 -13.60
C PRO A 355 -18.93 3.70 -13.20
N SER A 356 -17.76 3.12 -12.93
CA SER A 356 -16.50 3.86 -12.81
C SER A 356 -15.89 4.09 -14.19
N THR A 357 -15.00 5.07 -14.30
CA THR A 357 -14.30 5.44 -15.53
C THR A 357 -12.82 5.04 -15.43
N GLY A 358 -12.34 4.24 -16.38
CA GLY A 358 -10.93 3.86 -16.46
C GLY A 358 -10.05 4.89 -17.19
N PRO A 359 -8.82 4.52 -17.56
CA PRO A 359 -8.22 3.17 -17.45
C PRO A 359 -7.83 2.78 -16.03
N TRP A 360 -7.76 1.48 -15.74
CA TRP A 360 -7.33 0.97 -14.45
C TRP A 360 -6.10 0.08 -14.58
N LEU A 361 -5.17 0.20 -13.64
CA LEU A 361 -3.90 -0.52 -13.68
C LEU A 361 -3.61 -1.18 -12.33
N VAL A 362 -3.34 -2.49 -12.37
CA VAL A 362 -2.75 -3.24 -11.27
C VAL A 362 -1.48 -3.92 -11.78
N GLU A 363 -0.34 -3.56 -11.21
CA GLU A 363 0.93 -4.17 -11.61
C GLU A 363 1.91 -4.38 -10.46
N HIS A 364 2.78 -5.38 -10.61
CA HIS A 364 3.83 -5.70 -9.64
C HIS A 364 3.32 -5.89 -8.20
N CYS A 365 2.06 -6.33 -8.05
CA CYS A 365 1.47 -6.60 -6.74
C CYS A 365 1.54 -8.09 -6.40
N MET A 366 1.56 -8.39 -5.12
CA MET A 366 1.63 -9.75 -4.60
C MET A 366 0.47 -10.02 -3.65
N PHE A 367 -0.30 -11.05 -3.99
CA PHE A 367 -1.51 -11.42 -3.28
C PHE A 367 -1.40 -12.87 -2.86
N ILE A 368 -1.26 -13.10 -1.56
CA ILE A 368 -1.02 -14.41 -0.96
C ILE A 368 -2.09 -14.65 0.09
N ASN A 369 -3.07 -15.48 -0.26
CA ASN A 369 -4.17 -15.87 0.61
C ASN A 369 -4.87 -17.14 0.11
N GLY A 370 -5.45 -17.91 1.03
CA GLY A 370 -6.30 -19.06 0.70
C GLY A 370 -7.75 -18.71 0.37
N GLN A 371 -8.01 -17.63 -0.37
CA GLN A 371 -9.36 -17.03 -0.54
C GLN A 371 -9.68 -16.73 -2.01
N GLN A 372 -10.97 -16.80 -2.39
CA GLN A 372 -11.43 -16.87 -3.78
C GLN A 372 -11.19 -15.61 -4.64
N ARG A 373 -10.93 -14.46 -4.03
CA ARG A 373 -10.88 -13.17 -4.74
C ARG A 373 -9.58 -12.45 -4.42
N GLY A 374 -8.76 -12.30 -5.46
CA GLY A 374 -7.52 -11.51 -5.43
C GLY A 374 -7.77 -10.11 -5.98
N ILE A 375 -8.27 -10.01 -7.22
CA ILE A 375 -8.67 -8.76 -7.88
C ILE A 375 -10.01 -8.95 -8.59
N ASP A 376 -10.95 -8.05 -8.33
CA ASP A 376 -12.21 -7.96 -9.05
C ASP A 376 -12.23 -6.80 -10.07
N ARG A 377 -12.93 -7.01 -11.19
CA ARG A 377 -13.24 -5.94 -12.14
C ARG A 377 -14.16 -4.91 -11.49
N ILE A 378 -13.82 -3.64 -11.69
CA ILE A 378 -14.74 -2.53 -11.39
C ILE A 378 -15.80 -2.42 -12.49
N PRO A 379 -17.10 -2.33 -12.15
CA PRO A 379 -18.14 -2.03 -13.12
C PRO A 379 -17.83 -0.73 -13.87
N GLY A 380 -17.77 -0.77 -15.21
CA GLY A 380 -17.62 0.43 -16.05
C GLY A 380 -16.96 0.21 -17.41
N ALA A 381 -16.92 1.28 -18.20
CA ALA A 381 -16.50 1.28 -19.61
C ALA A 381 -14.98 1.41 -19.83
N GLY A 382 -14.18 1.32 -18.76
CA GLY A 382 -12.72 1.37 -18.83
C GLY A 382 -12.06 0.02 -19.05
N THR A 383 -10.82 0.04 -19.52
CA THR A 383 -9.95 -1.14 -19.56
C THR A 383 -9.31 -1.36 -18.20
N LEU A 384 -9.45 -2.56 -17.63
CA LEU A 384 -8.66 -3.04 -16.49
C LEU A 384 -7.46 -3.86 -17.00
N THR A 385 -6.26 -3.36 -16.74
CA THR A 385 -5.00 -4.08 -17.01
C THR A 385 -4.44 -4.65 -15.71
N VAL A 386 -4.20 -5.96 -15.69
CA VAL A 386 -3.55 -6.66 -14.57
C VAL A 386 -2.32 -7.41 -15.09
N ARG A 387 -1.14 -6.99 -14.64
CA ARG A 387 0.11 -7.52 -15.18
C ARG A 387 1.21 -7.66 -14.16
N TYR A 388 2.09 -8.63 -14.36
CA TYR A 388 3.24 -8.83 -13.47
C TYR A 388 2.83 -8.95 -11.99
N CYS A 389 1.66 -9.51 -11.71
CA CYS A 389 1.19 -9.74 -10.36
C CYS A 389 1.34 -11.21 -9.99
N CYS A 390 1.24 -11.53 -8.70
CA CYS A 390 0.99 -12.89 -8.29
C CYS A 390 -0.27 -13.02 -7.43
N ALA A 391 -0.97 -14.15 -7.61
CA ALA A 391 -2.12 -14.57 -6.85
C ALA A 391 -1.90 -16.02 -6.41
N ILE A 392 -1.46 -16.21 -5.16
CA ILE A 392 -0.96 -17.48 -4.65
C ILE A 392 -1.83 -17.96 -3.49
N ASP A 393 -2.34 -19.18 -3.60
CA ASP A 393 -2.98 -19.91 -2.52
C ASP A 393 -1.93 -20.32 -1.48
N SER A 394 -2.09 -19.86 -0.25
CA SER A 394 -1.21 -20.20 0.87
C SER A 394 -1.68 -21.46 1.60
N ASP A 395 -0.73 -22.23 2.12
CA ASP A 395 -1.00 -23.37 2.99
C ASP A 395 -1.31 -22.86 4.41
N MET A 396 -2.60 -22.70 4.69
CA MET A 396 -3.10 -22.17 5.96
C MET A 396 -3.76 -23.28 6.78
N PRO A 397 -3.75 -23.18 8.12
CA PRO A 397 -4.51 -24.08 8.98
C PRO A 397 -6.00 -24.11 8.57
N ALA A 398 -6.63 -25.29 8.63
CA ALA A 398 -8.03 -25.46 8.23
C ALA A 398 -9.00 -24.50 8.94
N SER A 399 -8.70 -24.12 10.19
CA SER A 399 -9.47 -23.14 10.96
C SER A 399 -9.45 -21.71 10.40
N GLN A 400 -8.53 -21.40 9.48
CA GLN A 400 -8.37 -20.09 8.85
C GLN A 400 -8.84 -20.08 7.38
N LEU A 401 -9.27 -21.22 6.85
CA LEU A 401 -9.72 -21.36 5.47
C LEU A 401 -11.23 -21.10 5.38
N ALA A 402 -11.60 -20.15 4.53
CA ALA A 402 -12.99 -19.95 4.14
C ALA A 402 -13.40 -20.95 3.03
N ASN A 403 -14.69 -21.01 2.70
CA ASN A 403 -15.28 -22.00 1.78
C ASN A 403 -14.75 -21.96 0.33
N ALA A 404 -13.85 -21.06 -0.03
CA ALA A 404 -13.40 -20.89 -1.41
C ALA A 404 -11.92 -20.50 -1.48
N ARG A 405 -11.07 -21.50 -1.72
CA ARG A 405 -9.62 -21.37 -1.93
C ARG A 405 -9.29 -20.76 -3.31
N PHE A 406 -8.02 -20.42 -3.53
CA PHE A 406 -7.45 -19.90 -4.78
C PHE A 406 -7.84 -18.44 -5.12
N PRO A 407 -6.91 -17.48 -4.96
CA PRO A 407 -7.14 -16.10 -5.34
C PRO A 407 -7.22 -15.93 -6.84
N ARG A 408 -8.26 -15.22 -7.29
CA ARG A 408 -8.54 -14.97 -8.70
C ARG A 408 -8.24 -13.54 -9.11
N ILE A 409 -7.82 -13.41 -10.37
CA ILE A 409 -7.97 -12.18 -11.14
C ILE A 409 -9.25 -12.34 -11.96
N ILE A 410 -10.28 -11.56 -11.64
CA ILE A 410 -11.63 -11.70 -12.19
C ILE A 410 -11.95 -10.50 -13.08
N GLY A 411 -12.30 -10.77 -14.34
CA GLY A 411 -12.89 -9.79 -15.25
C GLY A 411 -11.94 -8.68 -15.73
N ALA A 412 -10.63 -8.84 -15.60
CA ALA A 412 -9.65 -7.96 -16.24
C ALA A 412 -9.72 -8.09 -17.78
N ASP A 413 -9.57 -6.97 -18.49
CA ASP A 413 -9.60 -6.93 -19.96
C ASP A 413 -8.27 -7.34 -20.57
N SER A 414 -7.18 -6.92 -19.92
CA SER A 414 -5.82 -7.24 -20.31
C SER A 414 -5.12 -7.92 -19.14
N VAL A 415 -4.61 -9.13 -19.38
CA VAL A 415 -3.93 -9.96 -18.40
C VAL A 415 -2.65 -10.47 -19.02
N GLU A 416 -1.51 -10.17 -18.41
CA GLU A 416 -0.21 -10.60 -18.93
C GLU A 416 0.78 -10.96 -17.83
N ARG A 417 1.52 -12.05 -18.04
CA ARG A 417 2.72 -12.41 -17.27
C ARG A 417 2.50 -12.44 -15.75
N ASN A 418 1.34 -12.90 -15.32
CA ASN A 418 1.05 -13.11 -13.90
C ASN A 418 1.49 -14.50 -13.46
N PHE A 419 1.77 -14.64 -12.16
CA PHE A 419 2.01 -15.93 -11.50
C PHE A 419 0.79 -16.30 -10.66
N VAL A 420 0.08 -17.39 -11.00
CA VAL A 420 -1.15 -17.76 -10.29
C VAL A 420 -1.15 -19.23 -9.89
N THR A 421 -1.78 -19.52 -8.76
CA THR A 421 -2.16 -20.88 -8.38
C THR A 421 -3.59 -21.19 -8.79
N ALA A 422 -3.87 -22.44 -9.17
CA ALA A 422 -5.20 -22.86 -9.59
C ALA A 422 -5.55 -24.28 -9.13
N PRO A 423 -6.84 -24.59 -8.88
CA PRO A 423 -7.30 -25.93 -8.53
C PRO A 423 -7.29 -26.91 -9.71
N HIS A 424 -7.42 -26.41 -10.94
CA HIS A 424 -7.52 -27.22 -12.16
C HIS A 424 -7.15 -26.43 -13.41
N ALA A 425 -6.87 -27.11 -14.52
CA ALA A 425 -6.37 -26.49 -15.76
C ALA A 425 -7.33 -25.43 -16.36
N ASN A 426 -8.64 -25.67 -16.29
CA ASN A 426 -9.68 -24.78 -16.83
C ASN A 426 -10.00 -23.59 -15.93
N TYR A 427 -9.24 -23.39 -14.86
CA TYR A 427 -9.38 -22.19 -14.06
C TYR A 427 -9.06 -20.99 -14.94
N THR A 428 -9.90 -19.96 -14.85
CA THR A 428 -9.84 -18.75 -15.68
C THR A 428 -8.39 -18.32 -15.93
N ASN A 429 -8.03 -17.94 -17.17
CA ASN A 429 -6.68 -17.58 -17.63
C ASN A 429 -6.11 -16.30 -16.94
N ALA A 430 -6.09 -16.29 -15.62
CA ALA A 430 -5.64 -15.22 -14.75
C ALA A 430 -4.13 -15.03 -14.85
N GLU A 431 -3.39 -16.04 -15.31
CA GLU A 431 -1.97 -15.91 -15.64
C GLU A 431 -1.73 -14.98 -16.85
N GLY A 432 -2.70 -14.91 -17.76
CA GLY A 432 -2.59 -14.14 -19.00
C GLY A 432 -1.53 -14.66 -19.96
N SER A 433 -1.28 -13.90 -21.02
CA SER A 433 -0.26 -14.23 -22.01
C SER A 433 1.13 -14.34 -21.36
N ASN A 434 1.84 -15.44 -21.64
CA ASN A 434 3.18 -15.75 -21.10
C ASN A 434 3.28 -15.86 -19.58
N GLY A 435 2.15 -15.95 -18.86
CA GLY A 435 2.11 -16.15 -17.42
C GLY A 435 2.49 -17.57 -16.98
N ILE A 436 2.48 -17.78 -15.67
CA ILE A 436 2.67 -19.09 -15.03
C ILE A 436 1.40 -19.41 -14.26
N LYS A 437 0.87 -20.61 -14.52
CA LYS A 437 -0.24 -21.21 -13.78
C LYS A 437 0.24 -22.49 -13.12
N VAL A 438 0.24 -22.54 -11.80
CA VAL A 438 0.62 -23.72 -11.01
C VAL A 438 -0.64 -24.42 -10.53
N LEU A 439 -0.81 -25.69 -10.90
CA LEU A 439 -1.96 -26.50 -10.51
C LEU A 439 -1.70 -27.16 -9.16
N LEU A 440 -2.58 -26.93 -8.18
CA LEU A 440 -2.47 -27.51 -6.84
C LEU A 440 -3.51 -28.61 -6.56
N GLY A 441 -4.60 -28.67 -7.35
CA GLY A 441 -5.70 -29.62 -7.11
C GLY A 441 -6.74 -29.09 -6.12
N SER A 442 -7.80 -29.88 -5.87
CA SER A 442 -8.92 -29.50 -4.96
C SER A 442 -8.62 -29.74 -3.48
N ASN A 443 -7.74 -30.69 -3.16
CA ASN A 443 -7.10 -30.86 -1.86
C ASN A 443 -5.62 -30.51 -2.04
N PRO A 444 -5.27 -29.22 -1.94
CA PRO A 444 -4.06 -28.73 -2.59
C PRO A 444 -2.80 -29.32 -1.97
N ASP A 445 -1.96 -29.88 -2.84
CA ASP A 445 -0.54 -30.08 -2.55
C ASP A 445 0.21 -28.83 -3.03
N HIS A 446 0.79 -28.08 -2.10
CA HIS A 446 1.53 -26.85 -2.40
C HIS A 446 3.00 -27.11 -2.81
N THR A 447 3.49 -28.35 -2.76
CA THR A 447 4.86 -28.72 -3.16
C THR A 447 5.26 -28.24 -4.57
N PRO A 448 4.39 -28.19 -5.60
CA PRO A 448 4.72 -27.64 -6.91
C PRO A 448 5.21 -26.18 -6.89
N LEU A 449 4.85 -25.40 -5.85
CA LEU A 449 5.36 -24.03 -5.68
C LEU A 449 6.87 -24.00 -5.48
N LEU A 450 7.48 -25.04 -4.91
CA LEU A 450 8.92 -25.12 -4.62
C LEU A 450 9.81 -25.17 -5.89
N ALA A 451 9.21 -25.29 -7.07
CA ALA A 451 9.90 -25.08 -8.34
C ALA A 451 10.19 -23.59 -8.62
N TYR A 452 9.45 -22.68 -7.97
CA TYR A 452 9.45 -21.24 -8.26
C TYR A 452 9.81 -20.36 -7.07
N MET A 453 9.62 -20.86 -5.84
CA MET A 453 9.92 -20.14 -4.61
C MET A 453 10.69 -21.03 -3.62
N GLU A 454 11.32 -20.40 -2.64
CA GLU A 454 12.17 -21.08 -1.66
C GLU A 454 11.36 -21.92 -0.66
N THR A 455 10.19 -21.43 -0.25
CA THR A 455 9.28 -22.12 0.67
C THR A 455 7.83 -21.91 0.25
N VAL A 456 6.95 -22.86 0.62
CA VAL A 456 5.48 -22.68 0.48
C VAL A 456 5.01 -21.57 1.42
N PRO A 457 4.20 -20.61 0.97
CA PRO A 457 3.63 -19.58 1.83
C PRO A 457 2.64 -20.16 2.83
N THR A 458 2.74 -19.74 4.08
CA THR A 458 1.89 -20.09 5.22
C THR A 458 1.52 -18.83 6.00
N ASP A 459 0.74 -18.96 7.07
CA ASP A 459 0.43 -17.86 7.99
C ASP A 459 1.63 -17.40 8.83
N GLN A 460 2.73 -18.17 8.84
CA GLN A 460 3.91 -17.91 9.65
C GLN A 460 5.17 -17.55 8.86
N THR A 461 5.23 -17.89 7.57
CA THR A 461 6.43 -17.64 6.73
C THR A 461 6.56 -16.17 6.39
N ASP A 462 7.78 -15.63 6.48
CA ASP A 462 8.06 -14.24 6.17
C ASP A 462 8.19 -14.04 4.65
N LEU A 463 8.22 -12.78 4.21
CA LEU A 463 8.36 -12.44 2.79
C LEU A 463 9.68 -12.95 2.21
N TRP A 464 10.75 -12.92 2.99
CA TRP A 464 12.05 -13.44 2.58
C TRP A 464 12.02 -14.95 2.29
N ASP A 465 11.25 -15.73 3.04
CA ASP A 465 11.22 -17.19 2.94
C ASP A 465 10.48 -17.69 1.69
N ILE A 466 9.60 -16.84 1.14
CA ILE A 466 8.81 -17.11 -0.07
C ILE A 466 9.38 -16.40 -1.30
N ARG A 467 10.62 -15.89 -1.20
CA ARG A 467 11.30 -15.22 -2.31
C ARG A 467 11.40 -16.13 -3.54
N PRO A 468 11.53 -15.56 -4.75
CA PRO A 468 11.72 -16.34 -5.95
C PRO A 468 12.95 -17.23 -5.84
N LYS A 469 12.80 -18.50 -6.25
CA LYS A 469 13.89 -19.46 -6.30
C LYS A 469 14.86 -19.09 -7.41
N VAL A 470 16.15 -19.13 -7.13
CA VAL A 470 17.21 -18.84 -8.11
C VAL A 470 17.04 -19.73 -9.35
N GLY A 471 17.12 -19.13 -10.53
CA GLY A 471 16.95 -19.82 -11.82
C GLY A 471 15.49 -20.05 -12.26
N SER A 472 14.51 -19.74 -11.42
CA SER A 472 13.10 -19.77 -11.84
C SER A 472 12.76 -18.55 -12.70
N ARG A 473 11.78 -18.68 -13.61
CA ARG A 473 11.21 -17.56 -14.41
C ARG A 473 10.60 -16.44 -13.58
N TYR A 474 10.34 -16.72 -12.30
CA TYR A 474 9.82 -15.79 -11.30
C TYR A 474 10.92 -14.92 -10.68
N HIS A 475 12.19 -15.33 -10.81
CA HIS A 475 13.32 -14.61 -10.23
C HIS A 475 13.81 -13.48 -11.14
N PRO A 476 13.86 -12.22 -10.66
CA PRO A 476 14.19 -11.08 -11.52
C PRO A 476 15.63 -11.09 -12.07
N ALA A 477 16.62 -11.44 -11.25
CA ALA A 477 18.02 -11.40 -11.65
C ALA A 477 18.46 -12.49 -12.66
N TYR A 478 17.74 -13.63 -12.73
CA TYR A 478 18.17 -14.79 -13.52
C TYR A 478 17.28 -15.04 -14.75
N THR A 479 16.21 -14.25 -14.92
CA THR A 479 15.28 -14.37 -16.04
C THR A 479 15.43 -13.17 -16.97
N PRO A 480 15.67 -13.38 -18.28
CA PRO A 480 15.67 -12.29 -19.26
C PRO A 480 14.41 -11.44 -19.15
N ALA A 481 14.52 -10.13 -19.33
CA ALA A 481 13.38 -9.21 -19.17
C ALA A 481 12.14 -9.62 -19.97
N ALA A 482 12.35 -10.18 -21.17
CA ALA A 482 11.30 -10.69 -22.04
C ALA A 482 10.59 -11.95 -21.54
N ASP A 483 11.06 -12.61 -20.48
CA ASP A 483 10.52 -13.88 -19.96
C ASP A 483 10.05 -13.80 -18.50
N ARG A 484 10.29 -12.67 -17.83
CA ARG A 484 9.90 -12.43 -16.44
C ARG A 484 8.38 -12.53 -16.26
N VAL A 485 7.99 -13.10 -15.13
CA VAL A 485 6.60 -13.34 -14.71
C VAL A 485 6.44 -12.96 -13.24
N GLY A 486 5.25 -12.52 -12.86
CA GLY A 486 4.96 -12.12 -11.48
C GLY A 486 5.58 -10.75 -11.14
N PRO A 487 5.61 -10.37 -9.85
CA PRO A 487 5.98 -9.03 -9.42
C PRO A 487 7.49 -8.87 -9.36
N PHE A 488 8.15 -9.05 -10.51
CA PHE A 488 9.60 -9.03 -10.61
C PHE A 488 10.21 -7.71 -10.16
N GLU A 489 9.59 -6.56 -10.48
CA GLU A 489 10.11 -5.25 -10.08
C GLU A 489 9.97 -5.02 -8.57
N LEU A 490 8.87 -5.49 -7.96
CA LEU A 490 8.74 -5.52 -6.50
C LEU A 490 9.89 -6.32 -5.88
N TRP A 491 10.18 -7.51 -6.40
CA TRP A 491 11.30 -8.32 -5.92
C TRP A 491 12.66 -7.66 -6.15
N GLU A 492 12.90 -7.01 -7.30
CA GLU A 492 14.12 -6.23 -7.55
C GLU A 492 14.29 -5.13 -6.51
N LYS A 493 13.23 -4.38 -6.24
CA LYS A 493 13.21 -3.31 -5.24
C LYS A 493 13.43 -3.84 -3.82
N LEU A 494 12.82 -4.97 -3.47
CA LEU A 494 13.03 -5.64 -2.17
C LEU A 494 14.50 -6.08 -2.01
N PHE A 495 15.07 -6.76 -3.00
CA PHE A 495 16.48 -7.19 -2.97
C PHE A 495 17.47 -6.03 -2.99
N ALA A 496 17.14 -4.93 -3.68
CA ALA A 496 17.95 -3.72 -3.70
C ALA A 496 17.83 -2.90 -2.40
N GLY A 497 16.87 -3.22 -1.53
CA GLY A 497 16.59 -2.42 -0.35
C GLY A 497 16.02 -1.04 -0.71
N ASP A 498 15.16 -0.94 -1.72
CA ASP A 498 14.51 0.33 -2.07
C ASP A 498 13.57 0.76 -0.90
N PRO A 499 13.75 1.96 -0.31
CA PRO A 499 12.94 2.41 0.83
C PRO A 499 11.45 2.60 0.49
N GLN A 500 11.06 2.60 -0.79
CA GLN A 500 9.65 2.60 -1.20
C GLN A 500 8.95 1.29 -0.81
N VAL A 501 9.64 0.14 -0.87
CA VAL A 501 9.05 -1.17 -0.58
C VAL A 501 9.67 -1.83 0.66
N VAL A 502 10.94 -1.56 0.98
CA VAL A 502 11.60 -2.06 2.19
C VAL A 502 11.36 -1.07 3.33
N LEU A 503 10.19 -1.21 3.95
CA LEU A 503 9.70 -0.26 4.96
C LEU A 503 10.55 -0.23 6.23
N SER A 504 11.38 -1.25 6.48
CA SER A 504 12.39 -1.20 7.55
C SER A 504 13.36 -0.03 7.41
N LYS A 505 13.69 0.41 6.18
CA LYS A 505 14.57 1.57 5.93
C LYS A 505 13.91 2.93 6.20
N VAL A 506 12.57 3.00 6.17
CA VAL A 506 11.83 4.25 6.38
C VAL A 506 11.97 4.74 7.83
N GLY A 507 12.13 3.82 8.78
CA GLY A 507 12.14 4.12 10.22
C GLY A 507 10.74 4.02 10.85
N TRP A 508 10.59 4.63 12.02
CA TRP A 508 9.35 4.63 12.78
C TRP A 508 8.21 5.28 11.98
N PRO A 509 6.96 4.75 12.03
CA PRO A 509 6.51 3.59 12.79
C PRO A 509 6.48 2.28 11.97
N VAL A 510 6.68 2.35 10.65
CA VAL A 510 6.51 1.18 9.76
C VAL A 510 7.64 0.17 9.86
N ALA A 511 8.86 0.61 10.21
CA ALA A 511 10.00 -0.29 10.29
C ALA A 511 9.83 -1.42 11.32
N PRO A 512 9.40 -1.17 12.57
CA PRO A 512 9.09 -2.24 13.52
C PRO A 512 8.09 -3.27 12.97
N LEU A 513 7.00 -2.83 12.34
CA LEU A 513 5.97 -3.74 11.86
C LEU A 513 6.43 -4.58 10.67
N PHE A 514 7.13 -3.94 9.72
CA PHE A 514 7.72 -4.66 8.58
C PHE A 514 8.66 -5.77 9.03
N VAL A 515 9.53 -5.48 10.01
CA VAL A 515 10.44 -6.49 10.55
C VAL A 515 9.67 -7.56 11.34
N ALA A 516 8.68 -7.20 12.15
CA ALA A 516 7.93 -8.17 12.93
C ALA A 516 7.13 -9.16 12.08
N ASP A 517 6.55 -8.69 10.97
CA ASP A 517 5.54 -9.45 10.24
C ASP A 517 5.95 -9.91 8.85
N PHE A 518 6.89 -9.23 8.20
CA PHE A 518 7.28 -9.50 6.81
C PHE A 518 8.75 -9.88 6.66
N ASP A 519 9.64 -9.52 7.59
CA ASP A 519 11.07 -9.83 7.50
C ASP A 519 11.74 -9.93 8.88
N ARG A 520 11.38 -10.95 9.68
CA ARG A 520 11.89 -11.11 11.06
C ARG A 520 13.39 -11.35 11.10
N GLY A 521 13.91 -11.99 10.06
CA GLY A 521 15.35 -12.19 9.86
C GLY A 521 16.11 -10.92 9.46
N LYS A 522 15.42 -9.82 9.14
CA LYS A 522 16.01 -8.56 8.67
C LYS A 522 16.86 -8.75 7.41
N ASN A 523 16.41 -9.62 6.52
CA ASN A 523 17.17 -10.08 5.37
C ASN A 523 17.23 -9.05 4.23
N PHE A 524 16.17 -8.25 4.03
CA PHE A 524 16.16 -7.20 3.00
C PHE A 524 16.99 -5.98 3.41
N TRP A 525 17.12 -5.74 4.72
CA TRP A 525 17.99 -4.69 5.25
C TRP A 525 18.44 -4.97 6.68
N GLY A 526 19.73 -5.28 6.84
CA GLY A 526 20.34 -5.55 8.15
C GLY A 526 20.59 -4.34 9.04
N GLY A 527 20.27 -3.12 8.59
CA GLY A 527 20.50 -1.88 9.36
C GLY A 527 19.42 -1.57 10.40
N TYR A 528 18.36 -2.38 10.51
CA TYR A 528 17.31 -2.16 11.51
C TYR A 528 17.79 -2.53 12.92
N SER A 529 17.94 -1.51 13.77
CA SER A 529 18.52 -1.61 15.12
C SER A 529 17.49 -1.64 16.25
N SER A 530 16.19 -1.52 15.93
CA SER A 530 15.09 -1.30 16.88
C SER A 530 15.24 -0.06 17.78
N LYS A 531 16.09 0.88 17.37
CA LYS A 531 16.30 2.17 18.03
C LYS A 531 16.09 3.29 17.02
N PHE A 532 15.57 4.41 17.49
CA PHE A 532 15.25 5.55 16.65
C PHE A 532 15.85 6.84 17.19
N ASP A 533 16.25 7.73 16.29
CA ASP A 533 16.64 9.09 16.64
C ASP A 533 15.41 9.98 16.88
N ALA A 534 15.66 11.28 17.11
CA ALA A 534 14.61 12.27 17.29
C ALA A 534 13.75 12.51 16.03
N ASN A 535 14.11 11.97 14.86
CA ASN A 535 13.34 12.01 13.62
C ASN A 535 12.64 10.69 13.32
N GLY A 536 12.71 9.74 14.25
CA GLY A 536 12.16 8.40 14.07
C GLY A 536 13.00 7.55 13.10
N ASP A 537 14.16 8.01 12.65
CA ASP A 537 15.05 7.28 11.74
C ASP A 537 15.84 6.24 12.54
N ASN A 538 16.13 5.10 11.91
CA ASN A 538 16.90 4.04 12.56
C ASN A 538 18.34 4.49 12.87
N VAL A 539 18.86 4.12 14.06
CA VAL A 539 20.22 4.48 14.52
C VAL A 539 21.19 3.32 14.71
#